data_AF-A0A2W2DZG3-F1
#
_entry.id   AF-A0A2W2DZG3-F1
#
_cell.length_a   1.000
_cell.length_b   1.000
_cell.length_c   1.000
_cell.angle_alpha   90.00
_cell.angle_beta   90.00
_cell.angle_gamma   90.00
#
_symmetry.space_group_name_H-M   'P 1'
#
loop_
_entity.id
_entity.type
_entity.pdbx_description
1 polymer ?
#
loop_
_entity_poly.entity_id
_entity_poly.type
_entity_poly.pdbx_seq_one_letter_code
_entity_poly.pdbx_strand_id
1 'polypeptide(L)'
;MRARQPRPPAQQVIAAATAARARRIAKVADETPLPAPPRSGQAAWRWIRRLLWLIPLLVVIAGAAAVAATDQTIPNWGRWTLAGTALASASVLGIAVLIGPVARRLAGDRRPLTQAERQQMTATERLEAVNAARHTLIQAATGLVVIGGVVFTAQGLWYTAQSLDASQQAQRTAEQGQITDRYTKAVEQLGSTKMDVRLGGMYALERLAKDSPRDHQTVYDVLAAFVREHDPKPSTRSEDLPRMPATDMQAAMTIIGRRDTTQDVRAPSLFLIRIPGTDLSGANLSGAELSASELSGTNLARANLIDTHLNGTDLSFAFLHGARLTRAHLNGAVLTNAHLTNVDLTGADLSNAVLTGADLTGTDLTGANLTGTDLTGANLTGANLTDVELRSANLNGADLRSANLTGADLTGADLRTVRGVTENKIRKVAHVDTTTKF
;
A
#
# COMPACT_ATOMS: atom_id res chain seq x y z
N MET A 1 -51.63 42.02 -32.46
CA MET A 1 -51.08 42.77 -33.62
C MET A 1 -51.10 44.27 -33.34
N ARG A 2 -49.93 44.86 -33.04
CA ARG A 2 -49.57 46.26 -33.32
C ARG A 2 -48.05 46.25 -33.50
N ALA A 3 -47.60 46.50 -34.73
CA ALA A 3 -46.21 46.45 -35.13
C ALA A 3 -45.39 47.55 -34.41
N ARG A 4 -44.27 47.20 -33.78
CA ARG A 4 -43.28 48.16 -33.30
C ARG A 4 -42.38 48.55 -34.48
N GLN A 5 -42.41 49.83 -34.85
CA GLN A 5 -41.56 50.43 -35.88
C GLN A 5 -40.06 50.29 -35.54
N PRO A 6 -39.17 50.13 -36.54
CA PRO A 6 -37.73 50.05 -36.33
C PRO A 6 -37.16 51.41 -35.87
N ARG A 7 -36.30 51.38 -34.84
CA ARG A 7 -35.57 52.56 -34.34
C ARG A 7 -34.51 53.00 -35.37
N PRO A 8 -34.38 54.31 -35.68
CA PRO A 8 -33.38 54.78 -36.63
C PRO A 8 -31.95 54.60 -36.09
N PRO A 9 -30.97 54.29 -36.96
CA PRO A 9 -29.58 54.07 -36.57
C PRO A 9 -28.95 55.35 -36.00
N ALA A 10 -28.05 55.16 -35.02
CA ALA A 10 -27.45 56.20 -34.16
C ALA A 10 -26.85 57.42 -34.91
N GLN A 11 -26.53 57.30 -36.19
CA GLN A 11 -25.98 58.39 -37.01
C GLN A 11 -26.99 59.51 -37.32
N GLN A 12 -28.29 59.22 -37.45
CA GLN A 12 -29.32 60.24 -37.73
C GLN A 12 -29.62 61.14 -36.51
N VAL A 13 -29.48 60.59 -35.29
CA VAL A 13 -29.65 61.34 -34.04
C VAL A 13 -28.52 62.35 -33.82
N ILE A 14 -27.30 61.97 -34.22
CA ILE A 14 -26.11 62.83 -34.10
C ILE A 14 -26.17 63.99 -35.10
N ALA A 15 -26.68 63.77 -36.32
CA ALA A 15 -26.87 64.82 -37.34
C ALA A 15 -27.95 65.85 -36.96
N ALA A 16 -29.04 65.42 -36.30
CA ALA A 16 -30.07 66.32 -35.79
C ALA A 16 -29.54 67.20 -34.63
N ALA A 17 -28.66 66.66 -33.78
CA ALA A 17 -28.07 67.37 -32.65
C ALA A 17 -27.06 68.44 -33.08
N THR A 18 -26.30 68.25 -34.16
CA THR A 18 -25.35 69.24 -34.68
C THR A 18 -26.05 70.39 -35.41
N ALA A 19 -27.13 70.12 -36.17
CA ALA A 19 -27.93 71.17 -36.83
C ALA A 19 -28.65 72.10 -35.82
N ALA A 20 -29.12 71.56 -34.70
CA ALA A 20 -29.73 72.33 -33.61
C ALA A 20 -28.71 73.21 -32.84
N ARG A 21 -27.43 72.84 -32.88
CA ARG A 21 -26.32 73.57 -32.24
C ARG A 21 -25.85 74.76 -33.08
N ALA A 22 -25.84 74.63 -34.41
CA ALA A 22 -25.48 75.72 -35.31
C ALA A 22 -26.50 76.89 -35.25
N ARG A 23 -27.81 76.60 -35.18
CA ARG A 23 -28.86 77.65 -35.04
C ARG A 23 -28.80 78.40 -33.70
N ARG A 24 -28.22 77.78 -32.67
CA ARG A 24 -28.09 78.36 -31.33
C ARG A 24 -26.92 79.33 -31.19
N ILE A 25 -25.89 79.18 -32.03
CA ILE A 25 -24.70 80.05 -32.01
C ILE A 25 -24.97 81.38 -32.75
N ALA A 26 -25.85 81.39 -33.75
CA ALA A 26 -26.21 82.60 -34.50
C ALA A 26 -27.12 83.60 -33.75
N LYS A 27 -27.72 83.21 -32.61
CA LYS A 27 -28.75 84.01 -31.90
C LYS A 27 -28.25 84.68 -30.62
N VAL A 28 -26.94 84.61 -30.31
CA VAL A 28 -26.36 85.10 -29.05
C VAL A 28 -25.29 86.18 -29.30
N ALA A 29 -25.33 86.82 -30.47
CA ALA A 29 -24.59 88.04 -30.76
C ALA A 29 -25.55 89.24 -30.68
N ASP A 30 -25.91 89.65 -29.46
CA ASP A 30 -26.36 91.02 -29.20
C ASP A 30 -26.28 91.36 -27.70
N GLU A 31 -26.08 92.63 -27.41
CA GLU A 31 -25.26 93.19 -26.32
C GLU A 31 -25.90 93.35 -24.91
N THR A 32 -25.01 93.59 -23.92
CA THR A 32 -25.18 94.32 -22.61
C THR A 32 -25.56 93.51 -21.33
N PRO A 33 -25.28 94.01 -20.09
CA PRO A 33 -24.16 93.54 -19.25
C PRO A 33 -24.58 92.89 -17.90
N LEU A 34 -23.61 92.25 -17.22
CA LEU A 34 -23.77 91.46 -15.98
C LEU A 34 -23.93 92.30 -14.68
N PRO A 35 -24.73 91.82 -13.70
CA PRO A 35 -24.49 92.03 -12.26
C PRO A 35 -24.07 90.74 -11.51
N ALA A 36 -23.50 90.95 -10.31
CA ALA A 36 -22.55 90.12 -9.53
C ALA A 36 -22.97 88.70 -9.02
N PRO A 37 -22.00 87.83 -8.63
CA PRO A 37 -22.27 86.43 -8.26
C PRO A 37 -22.64 86.22 -6.77
N PRO A 38 -23.44 85.19 -6.42
CA PRO A 38 -23.60 84.76 -5.04
C PRO A 38 -22.54 83.70 -4.63
N ARG A 39 -22.10 83.76 -3.36
CA ARG A 39 -21.06 82.91 -2.73
C ARG A 39 -21.55 81.46 -2.48
N SER A 40 -20.75 80.44 -2.81
CA SER A 40 -21.16 79.01 -2.74
C SER A 40 -20.15 78.06 -2.04
N GLY A 41 -19.87 78.29 -0.75
CA GLY A 41 -19.15 77.35 0.13
C GLY A 41 -19.99 76.16 0.65
N GLN A 42 -21.28 76.06 0.30
CA GLN A 42 -22.24 75.12 0.92
C GLN A 42 -22.35 73.73 0.27
N ALA A 43 -21.77 73.52 -0.92
CA ALA A 43 -21.86 72.23 -1.63
C ALA A 43 -20.80 71.22 -1.16
N ALA A 44 -19.58 71.68 -0.87
CA ALA A 44 -18.46 70.85 -0.42
C ALA A 44 -18.72 70.26 0.98
N TRP A 45 -19.33 71.05 1.88
CA TRP A 45 -19.58 70.66 3.26
C TRP A 45 -20.55 69.47 3.42
N ARG A 46 -21.49 69.29 2.48
CA ARG A 46 -22.44 68.16 2.49
C ARG A 46 -21.82 66.82 2.09
N TRP A 47 -20.78 66.83 1.25
CA TRP A 47 -20.03 65.62 0.87
C TRP A 47 -19.11 65.17 1.99
N ILE A 48 -18.41 66.10 2.63
CA ILE A 48 -17.52 65.83 3.77
C ILE A 48 -18.30 65.18 4.91
N ARG A 49 -19.51 65.69 5.20
CA ARG A 49 -20.35 65.16 6.29
C ARG A 49 -20.87 63.73 6.03
N ARG A 50 -21.04 63.31 4.77
CA ARG A 50 -21.40 61.93 4.41
C ARG A 50 -20.21 60.97 4.48
N LEU A 51 -19.01 61.45 4.13
CA LEU A 51 -17.78 60.66 4.24
C LEU A 51 -17.42 60.36 5.70
N LEU A 52 -17.66 61.33 6.60
CA LEU A 52 -17.40 61.17 8.04
C LEU A 52 -18.18 60.01 8.69
N TRP A 53 -19.38 59.69 8.19
CA TRP A 53 -20.19 58.58 8.70
C TRP A 53 -19.67 57.18 8.32
N LEU A 54 -18.77 57.08 7.33
CA LEU A 54 -18.23 55.79 6.85
C LEU A 54 -16.90 55.40 7.51
N ILE A 55 -16.29 56.32 8.26
CA ILE A 55 -14.99 56.11 8.92
C ILE A 55 -14.99 54.91 9.88
N PRO A 56 -15.99 54.69 10.76
CA PRO A 56 -15.97 53.55 11.68
C PRO A 56 -15.94 52.21 10.96
N LEU A 57 -16.70 52.11 9.86
CA LEU A 57 -16.82 50.89 9.08
C LEU A 57 -15.54 50.60 8.28
N LEU A 58 -14.90 51.64 7.71
CA LEU A 58 -13.61 51.50 7.05
C LEU A 58 -12.49 51.08 8.02
N VAL A 59 -12.53 51.55 9.27
CA VAL A 59 -11.59 51.15 10.33
C VAL A 59 -11.77 49.67 10.69
N VAL A 60 -13.02 49.18 10.81
CA VAL A 60 -13.29 47.76 11.07
C VAL A 60 -12.82 46.87 9.92
N ILE A 61 -13.07 47.28 8.67
CA ILE A 61 -12.62 46.55 7.47
C ILE A 61 -11.09 46.49 7.39
N ALA A 62 -10.41 47.62 7.61
CA ALA A 62 -8.95 47.69 7.61
C ALA A 62 -8.35 46.88 8.76
N GLY A 63 -8.97 46.89 9.94
CA GLY A 63 -8.58 46.08 11.09
C GLY A 63 -8.67 44.58 10.81
N ALA A 64 -9.78 44.11 10.23
CA ALA A 64 -9.95 42.70 9.86
C ALA A 64 -8.93 42.25 8.81
N ALA A 65 -8.64 43.08 7.80
CA ALA A 65 -7.62 42.81 6.79
C ALA A 65 -6.19 42.78 7.38
N ALA A 66 -5.89 43.69 8.31
CA ALA A 66 -4.59 43.74 8.98
C ALA A 66 -4.37 42.51 9.86
N VAL A 67 -5.36 42.11 10.67
CA VAL A 67 -5.30 40.91 11.51
C VAL A 67 -5.13 39.65 10.66
N ALA A 68 -5.85 39.54 9.55
CA ALA A 68 -5.64 38.45 8.59
C ALA A 68 -4.20 38.39 8.05
N ALA A 69 -3.57 39.54 7.80
CA ALA A 69 -2.24 39.62 7.21
C ALA A 69 -1.10 39.37 8.21
N THR A 70 -1.23 39.81 9.46
CA THR A 70 -0.12 39.84 10.42
C THR A 70 -0.19 38.79 11.52
N ASP A 71 -1.38 38.33 11.89
CA ASP A 71 -1.54 37.43 13.03
C ASP A 71 -1.38 35.96 12.61
N GLN A 72 -0.21 35.39 12.93
CA GLN A 72 0.10 33.99 12.65
C GLN A 72 -0.51 33.00 13.66
N THR A 73 -1.11 33.49 14.75
CA THR A 73 -1.78 32.63 15.74
C THR A 73 -3.15 32.15 15.25
N ILE A 74 -3.73 32.84 14.26
CA ILE A 74 -4.99 32.46 13.63
C ILE A 74 -4.71 31.37 12.59
N PRO A 75 -5.42 30.22 12.63
CA PRO A 75 -5.31 29.19 11.61
C PRO A 75 -5.49 29.77 10.20
N ASN A 76 -4.79 29.23 9.21
CA ASN A 76 -4.81 29.76 7.84
C ASN A 76 -6.24 29.97 7.29
N TRP A 77 -7.18 29.06 7.58
CA TRP A 77 -8.58 29.23 7.18
C TRP A 77 -9.23 30.49 7.78
N GLY A 78 -8.96 30.79 9.06
CA GLY A 78 -9.49 31.96 9.77
C GLY A 78 -8.95 33.26 9.18
N ARG A 79 -7.66 33.30 8.87
CA ARG A 79 -7.02 34.46 8.22
C ARG A 79 -7.62 34.74 6.85
N TRP A 80 -7.82 33.71 6.02
CA TRP A 80 -8.46 33.86 4.71
C TRP A 80 -9.92 34.28 4.80
N THR A 81 -10.69 33.79 5.78
CA THR A 81 -12.07 34.25 5.99
C THR A 81 -12.14 35.73 6.39
N LEU A 82 -11.24 36.21 7.25
CA LEU A 82 -11.16 37.61 7.65
C LEU A 82 -10.73 38.51 6.47
N ALA A 83 -9.76 38.07 5.67
CA ALA A 83 -9.36 38.79 4.46
C ALA A 83 -10.51 38.85 3.44
N GLY A 84 -11.22 37.75 3.22
CA GLY A 84 -12.35 37.67 2.31
C GLY A 84 -13.52 38.56 2.72
N THR A 85 -13.91 38.55 4.00
CA THR A 85 -15.01 39.40 4.50
C THR A 85 -14.65 40.88 4.48
N ALA A 86 -13.40 41.24 4.78
CA ALA A 86 -12.92 42.61 4.67
C ALA A 86 -12.97 43.10 3.21
N LEU A 87 -12.51 42.30 2.26
CA LEU A 87 -12.49 42.67 0.84
C LEU A 87 -13.90 42.79 0.24
N ALA A 88 -14.81 41.88 0.60
CA ALA A 88 -16.21 41.94 0.20
C ALA A 88 -16.89 43.21 0.77
N SER A 89 -16.65 43.51 2.05
CA SER A 89 -17.22 44.68 2.73
C SER A 89 -16.67 46.00 2.17
N ALA A 90 -15.36 46.06 1.86
CA ALA A 90 -14.72 47.21 1.18
C ALA A 90 -15.33 47.44 -0.21
N SER A 91 -15.57 46.37 -0.95
CA SER A 91 -16.14 46.43 -2.30
C SER A 91 -17.58 46.97 -2.25
N VAL A 92 -18.43 46.44 -1.36
CA VAL A 92 -19.81 46.93 -1.16
C VAL A 92 -19.82 48.41 -0.77
N LEU A 93 -18.90 48.84 0.10
CA LEU A 93 -18.79 50.25 0.48
C LEU A 93 -18.36 51.13 -0.69
N GLY A 94 -17.34 50.71 -1.43
CA GLY A 94 -16.84 51.43 -2.61
C GLY A 94 -17.94 51.62 -3.64
N ILE A 95 -18.74 50.57 -3.88
CA ILE A 95 -19.90 50.61 -4.77
C ILE A 95 -20.95 51.59 -4.22
N ALA A 96 -21.35 51.49 -2.96
CA ALA A 96 -22.35 52.38 -2.36
C ALA A 96 -21.95 53.88 -2.43
N VAL A 97 -20.66 54.17 -2.26
CA VAL A 97 -20.11 55.54 -2.31
C VAL A 97 -19.96 56.05 -3.74
N LEU A 98 -19.54 55.21 -4.68
CA LEU A 98 -19.24 55.60 -6.07
C LEU A 98 -20.46 55.58 -6.99
N ILE A 99 -21.54 54.85 -6.66
CA ILE A 99 -22.77 54.80 -7.46
C ILE A 99 -23.32 56.21 -7.74
N GLY A 100 -23.36 57.08 -6.74
CA GLY A 100 -23.91 58.44 -6.88
C GLY A 100 -23.11 59.33 -7.84
N PRO A 101 -21.81 59.54 -7.62
CA PRO A 101 -20.96 60.35 -8.49
C PRO A 101 -20.78 59.76 -9.91
N VAL A 102 -20.59 58.45 -10.02
CA VAL A 102 -20.26 57.80 -11.30
C VAL A 102 -21.50 57.71 -12.20
N ALA A 103 -22.68 57.40 -11.65
CA ALA A 103 -23.92 57.45 -12.43
C ALA A 103 -24.22 58.85 -12.99
N ARG A 104 -23.90 59.92 -12.24
CA ARG A 104 -24.03 61.31 -12.73
C ARG A 104 -23.02 61.64 -13.83
N ARG A 105 -21.79 61.13 -13.73
CA ARG A 105 -20.75 61.34 -14.74
C ARG A 105 -21.03 60.59 -16.05
N LEU A 106 -21.50 59.35 -15.96
CA LEU A 106 -21.89 58.53 -17.11
C LEU A 106 -23.15 59.08 -17.81
N ALA A 107 -24.04 59.76 -17.08
CA ALA A 107 -25.17 60.51 -17.62
C ALA A 107 -24.79 61.85 -18.29
N GLY A 108 -23.50 62.21 -18.35
CA GLY A 108 -22.99 63.33 -19.15
C GLY A 108 -22.98 64.71 -18.46
N ASP A 109 -23.37 64.82 -17.19
CA ASP A 109 -23.40 66.11 -16.47
C ASP A 109 -21.98 66.58 -16.10
N ARG A 110 -21.39 67.51 -16.87
CA ARG A 110 -20.12 68.18 -16.53
C ARG A 110 -20.27 69.57 -15.89
N ARG A 111 -21.49 70.09 -15.65
CA ARG A 111 -21.74 71.36 -14.93
C ARG A 111 -23.10 71.32 -14.18
N PRO A 112 -23.28 72.01 -13.04
CA PRO A 112 -24.58 72.06 -12.37
C PRO A 112 -25.60 72.86 -13.22
N LEU A 113 -26.70 72.22 -13.58
CA LEU A 113 -27.79 72.77 -14.40
C LEU A 113 -28.39 74.05 -13.78
N THR A 114 -28.56 75.10 -14.59
CA THR A 114 -29.18 76.37 -14.17
C THR A 114 -30.70 76.23 -13.99
N GLN A 115 -31.34 77.15 -13.26
CA GLN A 115 -32.77 77.07 -12.88
C GLN A 115 -33.71 77.05 -14.09
N ALA A 116 -33.33 77.66 -15.22
CA ALA A 116 -34.09 77.65 -16.46
C ALA A 116 -33.98 76.30 -17.22
N GLU A 117 -32.85 75.60 -17.13
CA GLU A 117 -32.63 74.28 -17.76
C GLU A 117 -33.28 73.12 -16.98
N ARG A 118 -33.76 73.37 -15.75
CA ARG A 118 -34.55 72.39 -14.98
C ARG A 118 -35.98 72.24 -15.48
N GLN A 119 -36.52 73.22 -16.19
CA GLN A 119 -37.92 73.22 -16.60
C GLN A 119 -38.19 72.56 -17.96
N GLN A 120 -37.15 72.14 -18.71
CA GLN A 120 -37.31 71.60 -20.07
C GLN A 120 -36.77 70.17 -20.27
N MET A 121 -36.50 69.41 -19.20
CA MET A 121 -36.29 67.96 -19.30
C MET A 121 -37.37 67.23 -18.51
N THR A 122 -38.11 66.33 -19.16
CA THR A 122 -39.09 65.45 -18.52
C THR A 122 -38.40 64.63 -17.43
N ALA A 123 -38.90 64.75 -16.19
CA ALA A 123 -38.29 64.15 -15.00
C ALA A 123 -38.05 62.63 -15.10
N THR A 124 -38.76 61.96 -16.02
CA THR A 124 -38.67 60.53 -16.30
C THR A 124 -37.37 60.12 -16.99
N GLU A 125 -36.88 60.86 -17.99
CA GLU A 125 -35.69 60.46 -18.77
C GLU A 125 -34.38 60.54 -17.96
N ARG A 126 -34.25 61.54 -17.08
CA ARG A 126 -33.11 61.64 -16.15
C ARG A 126 -33.13 60.53 -15.10
N LEU A 127 -34.32 60.12 -14.65
CA LEU A 127 -34.47 59.03 -13.68
C LEU A 127 -34.10 57.68 -14.33
N GLU A 128 -34.50 57.46 -15.59
CA GLU A 128 -34.19 56.25 -16.34
C GLU A 128 -32.69 56.09 -16.63
N ALA A 129 -31.98 57.15 -17.04
CA ALA A 129 -30.54 57.08 -17.28
C ALA A 129 -29.74 56.77 -16.01
N VAL A 130 -30.12 57.38 -14.88
CA VAL A 130 -29.48 57.11 -13.58
C VAL A 130 -29.82 55.71 -13.07
N ASN A 131 -31.06 55.25 -13.25
CA ASN A 131 -31.45 53.90 -12.86
C ASN A 131 -30.78 52.83 -13.74
N ALA A 132 -30.63 53.07 -15.04
CA ALA A 132 -29.88 52.18 -15.94
C ALA A 132 -28.41 52.06 -15.53
N ALA A 133 -27.74 53.18 -15.25
CA ALA A 133 -26.36 53.18 -14.76
C ALA A 133 -26.22 52.48 -13.40
N ARG A 134 -27.19 52.67 -12.49
CA ARG A 134 -27.25 51.94 -11.21
C ARG A 134 -27.39 50.44 -11.41
N HIS A 135 -28.28 50.00 -12.29
CA HIS A 135 -28.47 48.58 -12.57
C HIS A 135 -27.21 47.94 -13.15
N THR A 136 -26.53 48.59 -14.11
CA THR A 136 -25.25 48.09 -14.65
C THR A 136 -24.16 47.99 -13.59
N LEU A 137 -24.04 48.99 -12.71
CA LEU A 137 -23.07 48.97 -11.61
C LEU A 137 -23.39 47.88 -10.57
N ILE A 138 -24.67 47.68 -10.24
CA ILE A 138 -25.09 46.59 -9.35
C ILE A 138 -24.80 45.24 -10.00
N GLN A 139 -25.05 45.06 -11.29
CA GLN A 139 -24.73 43.82 -12.00
C GLN A 139 -23.22 43.54 -12.04
N ALA A 140 -22.39 44.56 -12.29
CA ALA A 140 -20.93 44.42 -12.24
C ALA A 140 -20.44 44.06 -10.83
N ALA A 141 -21.03 44.67 -9.80
CA ALA A 141 -20.77 44.34 -8.39
C ALA A 141 -21.13 42.88 -8.06
N THR A 142 -22.32 42.44 -8.46
CA THR A 142 -22.76 41.05 -8.27
C THR A 142 -21.82 40.07 -8.98
N GLY A 143 -21.35 40.40 -10.20
CA GLY A 143 -20.37 39.59 -10.93
C GLY A 143 -19.07 39.41 -10.16
N LEU A 144 -18.53 40.48 -9.56
CA LEU A 144 -17.32 40.41 -8.74
C LEU A 144 -17.51 39.56 -7.47
N VAL A 145 -18.66 39.65 -6.82
CA VAL A 145 -18.98 38.83 -5.64
C VAL A 145 -19.05 37.34 -6.02
N VAL A 146 -19.67 37.02 -7.16
CA VAL A 146 -19.74 35.63 -7.65
C VAL A 146 -18.35 35.10 -7.96
N ILE A 147 -17.50 35.87 -8.66
CA ILE A 147 -16.11 35.48 -8.94
C ILE A 147 -15.33 35.25 -7.65
N GLY A 148 -15.45 36.15 -6.68
CA GLY A 148 -14.83 35.99 -5.36
C GLY A 148 -15.31 34.74 -4.63
N GLY A 149 -16.60 34.44 -4.71
CA GLY A 149 -17.20 33.21 -4.19
C GLY A 149 -16.64 31.95 -4.85
N VAL A 150 -16.48 31.95 -6.17
CA VAL A 150 -15.89 30.81 -6.92
C VAL A 150 -14.42 30.60 -6.59
N VAL A 151 -13.63 31.68 -6.47
CA VAL A 151 -12.21 31.58 -6.06
C VAL A 151 -12.11 31.04 -4.63
N PHE A 152 -12.95 31.52 -3.71
CA PHE A 152 -13.01 31.05 -2.34
C PHE A 152 -13.37 29.56 -2.26
N THR A 153 -14.38 29.11 -3.01
CA THR A 153 -14.76 27.68 -3.04
C THR A 153 -13.69 26.81 -3.69
N ALA A 154 -13.08 27.26 -4.80
CA ALA A 154 -11.97 26.55 -5.44
C ALA A 154 -10.78 26.38 -4.50
N GLN A 155 -10.42 27.43 -3.75
CA GLN A 155 -9.32 27.38 -2.79
C GLN A 155 -9.66 26.54 -1.56
N GLY A 156 -10.90 26.59 -1.07
CA GLY A 156 -11.39 25.70 -0.02
C GLY A 156 -11.36 24.22 -0.43
N LEU A 157 -11.75 23.92 -1.67
CA LEU A 157 -11.64 22.58 -2.26
C LEU A 157 -10.18 22.13 -2.38
N TRP A 158 -9.27 23.01 -2.82
CA TRP A 158 -7.85 22.72 -2.89
C TRP A 158 -7.25 22.40 -1.52
N TYR A 159 -7.56 23.21 -0.49
CA TYR A 159 -7.10 22.95 0.87
C TYR A 159 -7.69 21.65 1.44
N THR A 160 -8.96 21.37 1.15
CA THR A 160 -9.62 20.12 1.56
C THR A 160 -8.99 18.91 0.86
N ALA A 161 -8.64 19.02 -0.42
CA ALA A 161 -7.92 17.96 -1.13
C ALA A 161 -6.53 17.71 -0.51
N GLN A 162 -5.80 18.78 -0.18
CA GLN A 162 -4.51 18.68 0.48
C GLN A 162 -4.60 18.08 1.89
N SER A 163 -5.64 18.44 2.66
CA SER A 163 -5.84 17.89 4.00
C SER A 163 -6.25 16.42 3.98
N LEU A 164 -7.00 15.97 2.96
CA LEU A 164 -7.29 14.56 2.75
C LEU A 164 -6.00 13.75 2.48
N ASP A 165 -5.14 14.24 1.60
CA ASP A 165 -3.86 13.57 1.30
C ASP A 165 -2.96 13.48 2.55
N ALA A 166 -2.83 14.58 3.29
CA ALA A 166 -2.11 14.59 4.56
C ALA A 166 -2.71 13.63 5.61
N SER A 167 -4.04 13.53 5.67
CA SER A 167 -4.73 12.63 6.60
C SER A 167 -4.51 11.16 6.24
N GLN A 168 -4.52 10.82 4.94
CA GLN A 168 -4.22 9.47 4.47
C GLN A 168 -2.77 9.08 4.78
N GLN A 169 -1.82 10.00 4.57
CA GLN A 169 -0.41 9.78 4.92
C GLN A 169 -0.21 9.59 6.43
N ALA A 170 -0.90 10.40 7.25
CA ALA A 170 -0.87 10.27 8.70
C ALA A 170 -1.42 8.91 9.16
N GLN A 171 -2.52 8.43 8.57
CA GLN A 171 -3.08 7.11 8.85
C GLN A 171 -2.11 5.99 8.50
N ARG A 172 -1.49 6.02 7.31
CA ARG A 172 -0.50 5.01 6.91
C ARG A 172 0.71 4.98 7.85
N THR A 173 1.17 6.15 8.29
CA THR A 173 2.29 6.26 9.24
C THR A 173 1.89 5.70 10.62
N ALA A 174 0.67 5.98 11.07
CA ALA A 174 0.15 5.45 12.33
C ALA A 174 -0.01 3.93 12.30
N GLU A 175 -0.54 3.37 11.20
CA GLU A 175 -0.63 1.92 10.98
C GLU A 175 0.75 1.26 11.01
N GLN A 176 1.74 1.82 10.30
CA GLN A 176 3.12 1.33 10.33
C GLN A 176 3.75 1.41 11.72
N GLY A 177 3.45 2.48 12.47
CA GLY A 177 3.88 2.63 13.86
C GLY A 177 3.33 1.52 14.76
N GLN A 178 2.05 1.17 14.60
CA GLN A 178 1.43 0.07 15.36
C GLN A 178 2.02 -1.29 15.02
N ILE A 179 2.30 -1.57 13.74
CA ILE A 179 2.96 -2.81 13.30
C ILE A 179 4.35 -2.92 13.93
N THR A 180 5.13 -1.84 13.87
CA THR A 180 6.48 -1.77 14.46
C THR A 180 6.46 -1.97 15.97
N ASP A 181 5.49 -1.38 16.67
CA ASP A 181 5.32 -1.54 18.12
C ASP A 181 4.96 -2.98 18.49
N ARG A 182 4.01 -3.60 17.76
CA ARG A 182 3.66 -5.03 17.94
C ARG A 182 4.84 -5.95 17.71
N TYR A 183 5.62 -5.70 16.66
CA TYR A 183 6.84 -6.46 16.38
C TYR A 183 7.83 -6.34 17.53
N THR A 184 8.14 -5.11 17.96
CA THR A 184 9.09 -4.83 19.04
C THR A 184 8.65 -5.52 20.33
N LYS A 185 7.36 -5.44 20.67
CA LYS A 185 6.82 -6.09 21.87
C LYS A 185 6.89 -7.62 21.79
N ALA A 186 6.60 -8.20 20.62
CA ALA A 186 6.64 -9.64 20.42
C ALA A 186 8.08 -10.18 20.54
N VAL A 187 9.07 -9.46 19.98
CA VAL A 187 10.49 -9.79 20.12
C VAL A 187 10.97 -9.64 21.57
N GLU A 188 10.55 -8.61 22.29
CA GLU A 188 10.85 -8.44 23.72
C GLU A 188 10.29 -9.63 24.53
N GLN A 189 9.06 -10.06 24.24
CA GLN A 189 8.43 -11.21 24.89
C GLN A 189 9.14 -12.53 24.58
N LEU A 190 9.69 -12.68 23.37
CA LEU A 190 10.47 -13.85 22.96
C LEU A 190 11.73 -14.05 23.82
N GLY A 191 12.35 -12.96 24.30
CA GLY A 191 13.50 -12.99 25.21
C GLY A 191 13.16 -13.19 26.69
N SER A 192 11.88 -13.34 27.04
CA SER A 192 11.44 -13.49 28.43
C SER A 192 11.92 -14.81 29.03
N THR A 193 12.26 -14.83 30.33
CA THR A 193 12.54 -16.09 31.05
C THR A 193 11.27 -16.90 31.34
N LYS A 194 10.09 -16.28 31.28
CA LYS A 194 8.79 -16.93 31.52
C LYS A 194 8.27 -17.59 30.24
N MET A 195 8.04 -18.90 30.29
CA MET A 195 7.55 -19.71 29.17
C MET A 195 6.27 -19.12 28.53
N ASP A 196 5.25 -18.82 29.34
CA ASP A 196 3.98 -18.29 28.84
C ASP A 196 4.13 -16.97 28.07
N VAL A 197 5.09 -16.13 28.49
CA VAL A 197 5.38 -14.86 27.83
C VAL A 197 6.10 -15.10 26.51
N ARG A 198 7.07 -16.04 26.46
CA ARG A 198 7.77 -16.41 25.21
C ARG A 198 6.79 -16.95 24.19
N LEU A 199 5.90 -17.86 24.59
CA LEU A 199 4.86 -18.40 23.71
C LEU A 199 3.94 -17.30 23.19
N GLY A 200 3.53 -16.35 24.06
CA GLY A 200 2.77 -15.17 23.65
C GLY A 200 3.49 -14.35 22.58
N GLY A 201 4.80 -14.13 22.75
CA GLY A 201 5.63 -13.44 21.75
C GLY A 201 5.69 -14.19 20.41
N MET A 202 5.87 -15.51 20.43
CA MET A 202 5.91 -16.33 19.21
C MET A 202 4.60 -16.27 18.42
N TYR A 203 3.45 -16.42 19.08
CA TYR A 203 2.15 -16.33 18.40
C TYR A 203 1.79 -14.91 17.96
N ALA A 204 2.28 -13.89 18.67
CA ALA A 204 2.18 -12.50 18.22
C ALA A 204 3.00 -12.27 16.95
N LEU A 205 4.21 -12.85 16.85
CA LEU A 205 5.01 -12.83 15.62
C LEU A 205 4.30 -13.58 14.48
N GLU A 206 3.76 -14.78 14.73
CA GLU A 206 2.99 -15.52 13.71
C GLU A 206 1.85 -14.67 13.13
N ARG A 207 1.07 -14.02 14.01
CA ARG A 207 -0.02 -13.16 13.59
C ARG A 207 0.48 -11.97 12.78
N LEU A 208 1.58 -11.35 13.19
CA LEU A 208 2.19 -10.24 12.47
C LEU A 208 2.62 -10.66 11.05
N ALA A 209 3.24 -11.83 10.89
CA ALA A 209 3.61 -12.35 9.58
C ALA A 209 2.40 -12.54 8.65
N LYS A 210 1.26 -12.96 9.21
CA LYS A 210 0.00 -13.10 8.46
C LYS A 210 -0.62 -11.76 8.08
N ASP A 211 -0.55 -10.78 8.97
CA ASP A 211 -1.15 -9.46 8.79
C ASP A 211 -0.27 -8.52 7.93
N SER A 212 1.05 -8.78 7.83
CA SER A 212 2.02 -7.95 7.12
C SER A 212 2.96 -8.77 6.23
N PRO A 213 2.68 -8.87 4.91
CA PRO A 213 3.56 -9.53 3.95
C PRO A 213 4.98 -8.96 3.92
N ARG A 214 5.13 -7.67 4.24
CA ARG A 214 6.44 -7.00 4.32
C ARG A 214 7.30 -7.56 5.45
N ASP A 215 6.69 -7.94 6.58
CA ASP A 215 7.38 -8.41 7.78
C ASP A 215 7.45 -9.94 7.87
N HIS A 216 6.70 -10.65 7.01
CA HIS A 216 6.66 -12.11 6.92
C HIS A 216 8.05 -12.74 6.98
N GLN A 217 8.96 -12.31 6.10
CA GLN A 217 10.32 -12.86 6.05
C GLN A 217 11.07 -12.64 7.38
N THR A 218 11.06 -11.40 7.87
CA THR A 218 11.77 -11.02 9.10
C THR A 218 11.29 -11.82 10.29
N VAL A 219 9.98 -12.06 10.40
CA VAL A 219 9.40 -12.88 11.47
C VAL A 219 9.94 -14.30 11.44
N TYR A 220 9.92 -14.99 10.29
CA TYR A 220 10.39 -16.36 10.23
C TYR A 220 11.91 -16.47 10.36
N ASP A 221 12.66 -15.45 9.95
CA ASP A 221 14.10 -15.36 10.21
C ASP A 221 14.40 -15.25 11.72
N VAL A 222 13.62 -14.45 12.45
CA VAL A 222 13.72 -14.33 13.92
C VAL A 222 13.35 -15.64 14.60
N LEU A 223 12.27 -16.31 14.19
CA LEU A 223 11.88 -17.60 14.75
C LEU A 223 12.93 -18.69 14.45
N ALA A 224 13.49 -18.72 13.24
CA ALA A 224 14.56 -19.65 12.89
C ALA A 224 15.85 -19.37 13.69
N ALA A 225 16.19 -18.08 13.90
CA ALA A 225 17.28 -17.69 14.78
C ALA A 225 17.02 -18.10 16.23
N PHE A 226 15.79 -17.95 16.72
CA PHE A 226 15.39 -18.40 18.05
C PHE A 226 15.61 -19.91 18.22
N VAL A 227 15.18 -20.73 17.25
CA VAL A 227 15.39 -22.19 17.28
C VAL A 227 16.88 -22.51 17.35
N ARG A 228 17.71 -21.88 16.50
CA ARG A 228 19.16 -22.12 16.49
C ARG A 228 19.86 -21.68 17.79
N GLU A 229 19.40 -20.61 18.42
CA GLU A 229 19.97 -20.11 19.69
C GLU A 229 19.58 -20.97 20.89
N HIS A 230 18.38 -21.59 20.86
CA HIS A 230 17.88 -22.44 21.93
C HIS A 230 18.15 -23.93 21.71
N ASP A 231 18.77 -24.28 20.57
CA ASP A 231 19.30 -25.61 20.31
C ASP A 231 20.28 -26.01 21.42
N PRO A 232 20.42 -27.30 21.76
CA PRO A 232 21.47 -27.78 22.65
C PRO A 232 22.86 -27.24 22.23
N LYS A 233 23.88 -27.32 23.08
CA LYS A 233 25.23 -26.86 22.70
C LYS A 233 25.88 -27.82 21.70
N PRO A 234 26.69 -27.37 20.73
CA PRO A 234 27.36 -28.26 19.77
C PRO A 234 28.22 -29.34 20.44
N SER A 235 28.68 -29.11 21.67
CA SER A 235 29.43 -30.07 22.47
C SER A 235 28.60 -31.22 23.07
N THR A 236 27.27 -31.10 23.07
CA THR A 236 26.36 -32.15 23.56
C THR A 236 26.42 -33.33 22.58
N ARG A 237 26.70 -34.53 23.10
CA ARG A 237 26.70 -35.75 22.28
C ARG A 237 25.26 -36.09 21.89
N SER A 238 25.06 -36.70 20.72
CA SER A 238 23.73 -37.09 20.24
C SER A 238 22.98 -38.00 21.22
N GLU A 239 23.68 -38.87 21.96
CA GLU A 239 23.11 -39.75 22.99
C GLU A 239 22.55 -39.00 24.21
N ASP A 240 23.06 -37.79 24.48
CA ASP A 240 22.66 -36.94 25.60
C ASP A 240 21.55 -35.94 25.21
N LEU A 241 21.13 -35.92 23.94
CA LEU A 241 20.06 -35.03 23.48
C LEU A 241 18.72 -35.40 24.12
N PRO A 242 17.88 -34.40 24.45
CA PRO A 242 16.55 -34.66 24.95
C PRO A 242 15.72 -35.37 23.87
N ARG A 243 14.91 -36.36 24.28
CA ARG A 243 14.05 -37.12 23.35
C ARG A 243 12.97 -36.29 22.65
N MET A 244 12.64 -35.14 23.21
CA MET A 244 11.68 -34.18 22.68
C MET A 244 12.24 -32.77 22.86
N PRO A 245 11.94 -31.85 21.93
CA PRO A 245 12.33 -30.46 22.07
C PRO A 245 11.63 -29.79 23.27
N ALA A 246 12.21 -28.71 23.78
CA ALA A 246 11.54 -27.83 24.72
C ALA A 246 10.26 -27.24 24.11
N THR A 247 9.29 -26.89 24.96
CA THR A 247 7.95 -26.43 24.53
C THR A 247 8.00 -25.22 23.60
N ASP A 248 8.90 -24.28 23.87
CA ASP A 248 9.11 -23.08 23.05
C ASP A 248 9.77 -23.40 21.70
N MET A 249 10.76 -24.30 21.67
CA MET A 249 11.32 -24.79 20.40
C MET A 249 10.26 -25.49 19.54
N GLN A 250 9.45 -26.37 20.15
CA GLN A 250 8.34 -27.03 19.46
C GLN A 250 7.34 -26.00 18.91
N ALA A 251 6.99 -24.97 19.68
CA ALA A 251 6.09 -23.92 19.24
C ALA A 251 6.67 -23.11 18.08
N ALA A 252 7.93 -22.68 18.19
CA ALA A 252 8.62 -21.95 17.12
C ALA A 252 8.68 -22.76 15.82
N MET A 253 9.04 -24.04 15.91
CA MET A 253 9.06 -24.95 14.76
C MET A 253 7.67 -25.17 14.16
N THR A 254 6.64 -25.31 14.99
CA THR A 254 5.24 -25.42 14.54
C THR A 254 4.81 -24.17 13.77
N ILE A 255 5.20 -22.98 14.23
CA ILE A 255 4.88 -21.72 13.57
C ILE A 255 5.61 -21.61 12.23
N ILE A 256 6.92 -21.92 12.18
CA ILE A 256 7.69 -21.97 10.93
C ILE A 256 7.06 -22.94 9.94
N GLY A 257 6.58 -24.09 10.42
CA GLY A 257 5.86 -25.09 9.63
C GLY A 257 4.46 -24.68 9.17
N ARG A 258 3.89 -23.58 9.67
CA ARG A 258 2.58 -23.07 9.23
C ARG A 258 2.69 -21.85 8.32
N ARG A 259 3.92 -21.48 7.93
CA ARG A 259 4.15 -20.30 7.10
C ARG A 259 3.57 -20.43 5.70
N ASP A 260 3.16 -19.30 5.15
CA ASP A 260 2.79 -19.17 3.75
C ASP A 260 4.06 -19.03 2.91
N THR A 261 4.48 -20.14 2.28
CA THR A 261 5.68 -20.19 1.44
C THR A 261 5.58 -19.31 0.19
N THR A 262 4.39 -18.85 -0.20
CA THR A 262 4.24 -17.94 -1.36
C THR A 262 4.73 -16.52 -1.06
N GLN A 263 4.90 -16.19 0.22
CA GLN A 263 5.41 -14.90 0.69
C GLN A 263 6.88 -14.97 1.13
N ASP A 264 7.50 -16.15 1.09
CA ASP A 264 8.92 -16.30 1.40
C ASP A 264 9.76 -15.58 0.33
N VAL A 265 10.60 -14.65 0.76
CA VAL A 265 11.67 -14.08 -0.07
C VAL A 265 12.86 -15.05 -0.10
N ARG A 266 13.10 -15.72 1.02
CA ARG A 266 14.08 -16.79 1.17
C ARG A 266 13.56 -17.84 2.13
N ALA A 267 13.94 -19.08 1.90
CA ALA A 267 13.57 -20.16 2.79
C ALA A 267 14.23 -19.99 4.18
N PRO A 268 13.55 -20.39 5.27
CA PRO A 268 14.12 -20.31 6.61
C PRO A 268 15.33 -21.23 6.75
N SER A 269 16.38 -20.71 7.40
CA SER A 269 17.59 -21.48 7.69
C SER A 269 17.52 -22.12 9.07
N LEU A 270 17.42 -23.44 9.06
CA LEU A 270 17.39 -24.35 10.19
C LEU A 270 18.59 -25.31 10.13
N PHE A 271 19.72 -24.82 9.60
CA PHE A 271 20.95 -25.59 9.44
C PHE A 271 21.54 -26.02 10.79
N LEU A 272 22.01 -27.26 10.89
CA LEU A 272 22.66 -27.87 12.07
C LEU A 272 21.84 -27.87 13.36
N ILE A 273 20.49 -27.79 13.28
CA ILE A 273 19.66 -27.91 14.48
C ILE A 273 19.63 -29.36 14.98
N ARG A 274 19.48 -29.57 16.29
CA ARG A 274 19.49 -30.89 16.94
C ARG A 274 18.30 -31.02 17.86
N ILE A 275 17.16 -31.29 17.25
CA ILE A 275 15.85 -31.36 17.90
C ILE A 275 15.14 -32.69 17.56
N PRO A 276 15.69 -33.83 18.03
CA PRO A 276 15.09 -35.13 17.75
C PRO A 276 13.69 -35.25 18.37
N GLY A 277 12.85 -36.08 17.77
CA GLY A 277 11.49 -36.34 18.24
C GLY A 277 10.50 -35.16 18.13
N THR A 278 10.85 -34.11 17.41
CA THR A 278 9.96 -32.95 17.18
C THR A 278 8.72 -33.37 16.40
N ASP A 279 7.56 -32.77 16.70
CA ASP A 279 6.35 -32.96 15.89
C ASP A 279 6.22 -31.87 14.82
N LEU A 280 6.45 -32.26 13.57
CA LEU A 280 6.33 -31.43 12.37
C LEU A 280 5.29 -32.04 11.40
N SER A 281 4.33 -32.79 11.92
CA SER A 281 3.29 -33.38 11.10
C SER A 281 2.48 -32.31 10.37
N GLY A 282 2.34 -32.48 9.05
CA GLY A 282 1.68 -31.51 8.17
C GLY A 282 2.42 -30.18 8.02
N ALA A 283 3.64 -30.04 8.52
CA ALA A 283 4.41 -28.80 8.39
C ALA A 283 4.77 -28.51 6.93
N ASN A 284 4.71 -27.24 6.55
CA ASN A 284 5.22 -26.73 5.30
C ASN A 284 6.67 -26.27 5.47
N LEU A 285 7.61 -27.13 5.08
CA LEU A 285 9.06 -26.92 5.13
C LEU A 285 9.65 -26.85 3.71
N SER A 286 8.83 -26.59 2.70
CA SER A 286 9.29 -26.50 1.32
C SER A 286 10.41 -25.47 1.17
N GLY A 287 11.48 -25.86 0.49
CA GLY A 287 12.69 -25.08 0.28
C GLY A 287 13.55 -24.83 1.53
N ALA A 288 13.11 -25.25 2.73
CA ALA A 288 13.83 -24.96 3.97
C ALA A 288 15.23 -25.58 3.98
N GLU A 289 16.16 -24.90 4.64
CA GLU A 289 17.54 -25.40 4.81
C GLU A 289 17.65 -26.14 6.14
N LEU A 290 17.75 -27.46 6.07
CA LEU A 290 17.86 -28.38 7.21
C LEU A 290 19.12 -29.26 7.12
N SER A 291 20.06 -28.97 6.21
CA SER A 291 21.25 -29.81 6.03
C SER A 291 22.01 -29.99 7.34
N ALA A 292 22.56 -31.19 7.51
CA ALA A 292 23.34 -31.63 8.67
C ALA A 292 22.61 -31.51 10.02
N SER A 293 21.27 -31.44 10.04
CA SER A 293 20.49 -31.41 11.28
C SER A 293 20.32 -32.81 11.88
N GLU A 294 20.15 -32.89 13.21
CA GLU A 294 19.75 -34.12 13.91
C GLU A 294 18.25 -34.09 14.19
N LEU A 295 17.50 -34.82 13.36
CA LEU A 295 16.03 -34.90 13.37
C LEU A 295 15.56 -36.36 13.58
N SER A 296 16.37 -37.17 14.25
CA SER A 296 16.02 -38.57 14.51
C SER A 296 14.70 -38.68 15.29
N GLY A 297 13.86 -39.65 14.90
CA GLY A 297 12.54 -39.86 15.49
C GLY A 297 11.51 -38.76 15.27
N THR A 298 11.83 -37.71 14.50
CA THR A 298 10.91 -36.60 14.23
C THR A 298 9.67 -37.08 13.49
N ASN A 299 8.50 -36.55 13.86
CA ASN A 299 7.26 -36.79 13.14
C ASN A 299 7.12 -35.76 12.00
N LEU A 300 7.36 -36.19 10.76
CA LEU A 300 7.19 -35.42 9.52
C LEU A 300 6.01 -35.96 8.69
N ALA A 301 5.07 -36.68 9.32
CA ALA A 301 3.92 -37.25 8.65
C ALA A 301 3.15 -36.19 7.84
N ARG A 302 2.95 -36.45 6.54
CA ARG A 302 2.24 -35.52 5.63
C ARG A 302 2.86 -34.12 5.53
N ALA A 303 4.11 -33.94 5.96
CA ALA A 303 4.81 -32.66 5.80
C ALA A 303 5.08 -32.38 4.32
N ASN A 304 5.10 -31.10 3.95
CA ASN A 304 5.56 -30.63 2.66
C ASN A 304 7.04 -30.28 2.75
N LEU A 305 7.89 -31.10 2.15
CA LEU A 305 9.36 -31.04 2.12
C LEU A 305 9.87 -30.93 0.68
N ILE A 306 9.08 -30.34 -0.21
CA ILE A 306 9.43 -30.14 -1.61
C ILE A 306 10.61 -29.17 -1.72
N ASP A 307 11.60 -29.53 -2.52
CA ASP A 307 12.83 -28.75 -2.74
C ASP A 307 13.60 -28.45 -1.44
N THR A 308 13.32 -29.16 -0.33
CA THR A 308 13.99 -28.95 0.96
C THR A 308 15.42 -29.47 0.92
N HIS A 309 16.35 -28.74 1.55
CA HIS A 309 17.74 -29.18 1.69
C HIS A 309 17.91 -29.99 2.98
N LEU A 310 18.19 -31.28 2.83
CA LEU A 310 18.35 -32.27 3.90
C LEU A 310 19.69 -33.01 3.78
N ASN A 311 20.69 -32.43 3.11
CA ASN A 311 21.98 -33.08 2.88
C ASN A 311 22.64 -33.44 4.21
N GLY A 312 23.06 -34.71 4.37
CA GLY A 312 23.68 -35.19 5.60
C GLY A 312 22.81 -35.11 6.87
N THR A 313 21.50 -34.93 6.74
CA THR A 313 20.58 -34.86 7.89
C THR A 313 20.38 -36.24 8.49
N ASP A 314 20.35 -36.34 9.82
CA ASP A 314 19.92 -37.56 10.50
C ASP A 314 18.39 -37.57 10.67
N LEU A 315 17.73 -38.43 9.91
CA LEU A 315 16.30 -38.75 9.94
C LEU A 315 16.07 -40.21 10.39
N SER A 316 17.03 -40.80 11.10
CA SER A 316 16.89 -42.17 11.62
C SER A 316 15.60 -42.29 12.45
N PHE A 317 14.83 -43.36 12.24
CA PHE A 317 13.54 -43.59 12.90
C PHE A 317 12.48 -42.49 12.70
N ALA A 318 12.66 -41.55 11.78
CA ALA A 318 11.68 -40.49 11.54
C ALA A 318 10.39 -41.04 10.90
N PHE A 319 9.26 -40.41 11.20
CA PHE A 319 7.96 -40.76 10.63
C PHE A 319 7.64 -39.84 9.45
N LEU A 320 7.76 -40.31 8.23
CA LEU A 320 7.52 -39.51 7.02
C LEU A 320 6.26 -39.95 6.24
N HIS A 321 5.43 -40.83 6.78
CA HIS A 321 4.32 -41.43 6.02
C HIS A 321 3.43 -40.37 5.33
N GLY A 322 3.28 -40.49 4.01
CA GLY A 322 2.51 -39.54 3.19
C GLY A 322 3.12 -38.14 3.03
N ALA A 323 4.37 -37.92 3.43
CA ALA A 323 5.08 -36.67 3.19
C ALA A 323 5.40 -36.46 1.70
N ARG A 324 5.65 -35.21 1.32
CA ARG A 324 6.04 -34.82 -0.04
C ARG A 324 7.49 -34.33 -0.03
N LEU A 325 8.40 -35.12 -0.58
CA LEU A 325 9.82 -34.85 -0.73
C LEU A 325 10.23 -34.73 -2.21
N THR A 326 9.31 -34.29 -3.08
CA THR A 326 9.57 -34.08 -4.51
C THR A 326 10.80 -33.16 -4.67
N ARG A 327 11.82 -33.61 -5.40
CA ARG A 327 13.10 -32.90 -5.61
C ARG A 327 13.82 -32.48 -4.33
N ALA A 328 13.57 -33.13 -3.19
CA ALA A 328 14.34 -32.86 -1.98
C ALA A 328 15.82 -33.28 -2.15
N HIS A 329 16.72 -32.55 -1.49
CA HIS A 329 18.15 -32.83 -1.51
C HIS A 329 18.53 -33.63 -0.25
N LEU A 330 18.72 -34.93 -0.38
CA LEU A 330 18.99 -35.90 0.69
C LEU A 330 20.37 -36.57 0.52
N ASN A 331 21.30 -35.93 -0.21
CA ASN A 331 22.64 -36.50 -0.41
C ASN A 331 23.31 -36.79 0.94
N GLY A 332 23.76 -38.03 1.13
CA GLY A 332 24.38 -38.48 2.39
C GLY A 332 23.48 -38.45 3.62
N ALA A 333 22.17 -38.23 3.49
CA ALA A 333 21.25 -38.25 4.63
C ALA A 333 21.15 -39.66 5.26
N VAL A 334 20.91 -39.72 6.56
CA VAL A 334 20.73 -40.98 7.30
C VAL A 334 19.26 -41.18 7.59
N LEU A 335 18.64 -42.18 6.95
CA LEU A 335 17.23 -42.55 7.12
C LEU A 335 17.09 -44.00 7.64
N THR A 336 18.03 -44.43 8.48
CA THR A 336 18.05 -45.78 9.04
C THR A 336 16.74 -46.05 9.79
N ASN A 337 16.05 -47.14 9.43
CA ASN A 337 14.73 -47.50 9.97
C ASN A 337 13.67 -46.38 9.88
N ALA A 338 13.78 -45.44 8.95
CA ALA A 338 12.77 -44.39 8.76
C ALA A 338 11.48 -44.96 8.14
N HIS A 339 10.34 -44.36 8.48
CA HIS A 339 9.03 -44.78 7.97
C HIS A 339 8.61 -43.90 6.79
N LEU A 340 8.88 -44.35 5.56
CA LEU A 340 8.68 -43.62 4.30
C LEU A 340 7.46 -44.13 3.50
N THR A 341 6.48 -44.74 4.16
CA THR A 341 5.33 -45.35 3.47
C THR A 341 4.48 -44.31 2.72
N ASN A 342 4.18 -44.61 1.45
CA ASN A 342 3.42 -43.74 0.55
C ASN A 342 3.97 -42.30 0.45
N VAL A 343 5.29 -42.15 0.52
CA VAL A 343 5.98 -40.85 0.34
C VAL A 343 6.18 -40.56 -1.15
N ASP A 344 6.09 -39.29 -1.53
CA ASP A 344 6.52 -38.83 -2.85
C ASP A 344 7.97 -38.33 -2.79
N LEU A 345 8.91 -39.11 -3.33
CA LEU A 345 10.34 -38.80 -3.51
C LEU A 345 10.69 -38.57 -4.99
N THR A 346 9.71 -38.22 -5.83
CA THR A 346 9.93 -38.03 -7.26
C THR A 346 11.04 -37.01 -7.52
N GLY A 347 12.06 -37.40 -8.28
CA GLY A 347 13.22 -36.58 -8.62
C GLY A 347 14.09 -36.15 -7.43
N ALA A 348 13.93 -36.74 -6.25
CA ALA A 348 14.77 -36.45 -5.09
C ALA A 348 16.21 -36.97 -5.29
N ASP A 349 17.18 -36.31 -4.68
CA ASP A 349 18.57 -36.75 -4.66
C ASP A 349 18.90 -37.42 -3.33
N LEU A 350 18.93 -38.75 -3.30
CA LEU A 350 19.33 -39.58 -2.16
C LEU A 350 20.71 -40.22 -2.38
N SER A 351 21.55 -39.64 -3.24
CA SER A 351 22.87 -40.22 -3.53
C SER A 351 23.70 -40.35 -2.24
N ASN A 352 24.31 -41.53 -2.07
CA ASN A 352 25.07 -41.91 -0.86
C ASN A 352 24.29 -41.87 0.47
N ALA A 353 22.95 -41.77 0.43
CA ALA A 353 22.14 -41.85 1.64
C ALA A 353 22.16 -43.25 2.26
N VAL A 354 21.84 -43.33 3.56
CA VAL A 354 21.75 -44.59 4.31
C VAL A 354 20.28 -44.87 4.63
N LEU A 355 19.67 -45.84 3.96
CA LEU A 355 18.28 -46.27 4.14
C LEU A 355 18.18 -47.70 4.68
N THR A 356 19.18 -48.14 5.44
CA THR A 356 19.21 -49.47 6.05
C THR A 356 17.94 -49.72 6.87
N GLY A 357 17.20 -50.78 6.54
CA GLY A 357 15.97 -51.17 7.23
C GLY A 357 14.79 -50.19 7.08
N ALA A 358 14.88 -49.17 6.22
CA ALA A 358 13.80 -48.21 6.03
C ALA A 358 12.56 -48.85 5.37
N ASP A 359 11.38 -48.35 5.71
CA ASP A 359 10.11 -48.80 5.12
C ASP A 359 9.66 -47.84 4.01
N LEU A 360 9.93 -48.19 2.76
CA LEU A 360 9.54 -47.47 1.54
C LEU A 360 8.33 -48.12 0.85
N THR A 361 7.42 -48.74 1.61
CA THR A 361 6.23 -49.37 1.02
C THR A 361 5.39 -48.34 0.27
N GLY A 362 5.13 -48.59 -1.02
CA GLY A 362 4.29 -47.74 -1.87
C GLY A 362 4.87 -46.34 -2.14
N THR A 363 6.14 -46.10 -1.85
CA THR A 363 6.82 -44.82 -2.12
C THR A 363 6.98 -44.59 -3.62
N ASP A 364 6.81 -43.35 -4.08
CA ASP A 364 7.14 -42.93 -5.44
C ASP A 364 8.57 -42.39 -5.49
N LEU A 365 9.46 -43.08 -6.19
CA LEU A 365 10.87 -42.73 -6.39
C LEU A 365 11.15 -42.44 -7.87
N THR A 366 10.12 -42.10 -8.65
CA THR A 366 10.27 -41.88 -10.09
C THR A 366 11.36 -40.84 -10.38
N GLY A 367 12.35 -41.21 -11.20
CA GLY A 367 13.46 -40.34 -11.58
C GLY A 367 14.37 -39.88 -10.42
N ALA A 368 14.27 -40.49 -9.23
CA ALA A 368 15.13 -40.15 -8.10
C ALA A 368 16.57 -40.66 -8.31
N ASN A 369 17.54 -39.97 -7.72
CA ASN A 369 18.94 -40.40 -7.71
C ASN A 369 19.26 -41.15 -6.40
N LEU A 370 19.52 -42.45 -6.50
CA LEU A 370 19.94 -43.35 -5.42
C LEU A 370 21.34 -43.94 -5.70
N THR A 371 22.19 -43.18 -6.41
CA THR A 371 23.56 -43.61 -6.69
C THR A 371 24.34 -43.80 -5.38
N GLY A 372 24.92 -44.98 -5.17
CA GLY A 372 25.73 -45.31 -4.00
C GLY A 372 24.96 -45.45 -2.69
N THR A 373 23.63 -45.47 -2.73
CA THR A 373 22.77 -45.55 -1.55
C THR A 373 22.85 -46.95 -0.89
N ASP A 374 22.82 -46.99 0.45
CA ASP A 374 22.66 -48.25 1.18
C ASP A 374 21.18 -48.52 1.49
N LEU A 375 20.59 -49.49 0.80
CA LEU A 375 19.22 -49.97 0.96
C LEU A 375 19.17 -51.35 1.66
N THR A 376 20.22 -51.72 2.41
CA THR A 376 20.30 -53.04 3.05
C THR A 376 19.07 -53.30 3.92
N GLY A 377 18.34 -54.38 3.65
CA GLY A 377 17.14 -54.77 4.38
C GLY A 377 15.94 -53.83 4.25
N ALA A 378 15.98 -52.83 3.35
CA ALA A 378 14.88 -51.90 3.14
C ALA A 378 13.64 -52.60 2.55
N ASN A 379 12.45 -52.16 2.94
CA ASN A 379 11.20 -52.64 2.38
C ASN A 379 10.75 -51.72 1.24
N LEU A 380 10.88 -52.16 -0.01
CA LEU A 380 10.47 -51.44 -1.22
C LEU A 380 9.19 -52.04 -1.82
N THR A 381 8.37 -52.73 -1.01
CA THR A 381 7.17 -53.40 -1.50
C THR A 381 6.23 -52.41 -2.17
N GLY A 382 5.90 -52.64 -3.45
CA GLY A 382 5.02 -51.77 -4.23
C GLY A 382 5.58 -50.39 -4.55
N ALA A 383 6.86 -50.13 -4.29
CA ALA A 383 7.48 -48.84 -4.62
C ALA A 383 7.55 -48.62 -6.15
N ASN A 384 7.39 -47.37 -6.58
CA ASN A 384 7.57 -46.98 -7.97
C ASN A 384 9.02 -46.51 -8.17
N LEU A 385 9.84 -47.35 -8.80
CA LEU A 385 11.26 -47.12 -9.10
C LEU A 385 11.46 -46.84 -10.60
N THR A 386 10.49 -46.20 -11.25
CA THR A 386 10.58 -45.90 -12.69
C THR A 386 11.68 -44.88 -12.96
N ASP A 387 12.55 -45.15 -13.93
CA ASP A 387 13.67 -44.28 -14.33
C ASP A 387 14.59 -43.87 -13.17
N VAL A 388 14.64 -44.66 -12.09
CA VAL A 388 15.47 -44.38 -10.91
C VAL A 388 16.95 -44.68 -11.18
N GLU A 389 17.86 -43.89 -10.62
CA GLU A 389 19.29 -44.16 -10.69
C GLU A 389 19.77 -44.92 -9.45
N LEU A 390 20.05 -46.22 -9.56
CA LEU A 390 20.51 -47.10 -8.47
C LEU A 390 21.97 -47.55 -8.67
N ARG A 391 22.77 -46.76 -9.38
CA ARG A 391 24.15 -47.11 -9.71
C ARG A 391 24.96 -47.35 -8.45
N SER A 392 25.67 -48.48 -8.38
CA SER A 392 26.48 -48.89 -7.21
C SER A 392 25.71 -48.93 -5.87
N ALA A 393 24.37 -48.99 -5.89
CA ALA A 393 23.57 -49.09 -4.67
C ALA A 393 23.68 -50.50 -4.06
N ASN A 394 23.57 -50.59 -2.74
CA ASN A 394 23.54 -51.86 -2.00
C ASN A 394 22.08 -52.21 -1.64
N LEU A 395 21.50 -53.22 -2.30
CA LEU A 395 20.13 -53.69 -2.05
C LEU A 395 20.08 -55.04 -1.32
N ASN A 396 21.16 -55.45 -0.65
CA ASN A 396 21.17 -56.74 0.03
C ASN A 396 20.03 -56.87 1.06
N GLY A 397 19.25 -57.93 0.96
CA GLY A 397 18.11 -58.20 1.84
C GLY A 397 16.88 -57.32 1.59
N ALA A 398 16.93 -56.39 0.62
CA ALA A 398 15.80 -55.53 0.31
C ALA A 398 14.62 -56.31 -0.29
N ASP A 399 13.39 -55.86 0.02
CA ASP A 399 12.17 -56.49 -0.47
C ASP A 399 11.57 -55.70 -1.64
N LEU A 400 11.63 -56.26 -2.85
CA LEU A 400 11.16 -55.63 -4.09
C LEU A 400 9.83 -56.23 -4.58
N ARG A 401 9.06 -56.92 -3.71
CA ARG A 401 7.76 -57.47 -4.10
C ARG A 401 6.87 -56.36 -4.68
N SER A 402 6.34 -56.59 -5.86
CA SER A 402 5.47 -55.65 -6.58
C SER A 402 6.09 -54.28 -6.91
N ALA A 403 7.41 -54.09 -6.73
CA ALA A 403 8.08 -52.85 -7.13
C ALA A 403 8.13 -52.72 -8.66
N ASN A 404 8.01 -51.49 -9.16
CA ASN A 404 8.12 -51.17 -10.59
C ASN A 404 9.52 -50.65 -10.91
N LEU A 405 10.36 -51.47 -11.57
CA LEU A 405 11.76 -51.16 -11.92
C LEU A 405 11.94 -50.70 -13.39
N THR A 406 10.87 -50.27 -14.06
CA THR A 406 10.93 -49.91 -15.48
C THR A 406 11.90 -48.75 -15.70
N GLY A 407 12.91 -48.92 -16.55
CA GLY A 407 13.89 -47.88 -16.86
C GLY A 407 14.93 -47.63 -15.76
N ALA A 408 14.90 -48.36 -14.64
CA ALA A 408 15.86 -48.20 -13.55
C ALA A 408 17.29 -48.51 -14.01
N ASP A 409 18.28 -47.71 -13.57
CA ASP A 409 19.71 -47.95 -13.80
C ASP A 409 20.33 -48.63 -12.57
N LEU A 410 20.60 -49.93 -12.67
CA LEU A 410 21.16 -50.77 -11.63
C LEU A 410 22.64 -51.11 -11.87
N THR A 411 23.35 -50.35 -12.72
CA THR A 411 24.75 -50.64 -13.03
C THR A 411 25.63 -50.65 -11.76
N GLY A 412 26.40 -51.71 -11.56
CA GLY A 412 27.20 -51.92 -10.35
C GLY A 412 26.43 -52.16 -9.04
N ALA A 413 25.09 -52.25 -9.06
CA ALA A 413 24.30 -52.49 -7.85
C ALA A 413 24.51 -53.91 -7.30
N ASP A 414 24.35 -54.07 -5.98
CA ASP A 414 24.41 -55.36 -5.30
C ASP A 414 23.02 -55.88 -4.93
N LEU A 415 22.57 -56.92 -5.63
CA LEU A 415 21.23 -57.51 -5.54
C LEU A 415 21.23 -58.95 -4.98
N ARG A 416 22.37 -59.47 -4.50
CA ARG A 416 22.58 -60.91 -4.17
C ARG A 416 21.53 -61.55 -3.25
N THR A 417 20.86 -60.74 -2.44
CA THR A 417 19.91 -61.22 -1.43
C THR A 417 18.56 -60.50 -1.50
N VAL A 418 18.25 -59.86 -2.63
CA VAL A 418 16.93 -59.22 -2.83
C VAL A 418 15.80 -60.25 -2.84
N ARG A 419 14.62 -59.82 -2.41
CA ARG A 419 13.41 -60.66 -2.36
C ARG A 419 12.36 -60.15 -3.34
N GLY A 420 11.48 -61.02 -3.79
CA GLY A 420 10.28 -60.65 -4.55
C GLY A 420 10.47 -60.41 -6.05
N VAL A 421 11.70 -60.46 -6.56
CA VAL A 421 12.02 -60.28 -7.98
C VAL A 421 13.13 -61.25 -8.39
N THR A 422 13.05 -61.78 -9.61
CA THR A 422 14.09 -62.65 -10.20
C THR A 422 15.02 -61.85 -11.10
N GLU A 423 16.28 -62.25 -11.23
CA GLU A 423 17.25 -61.66 -12.17
C GLU A 423 16.67 -61.48 -13.59
N ASN A 424 16.04 -62.51 -14.15
CA ASN A 424 15.45 -62.45 -15.50
C ASN A 424 14.37 -61.36 -15.63
N LYS A 425 13.65 -61.05 -14.56
CA LYS A 425 12.65 -59.95 -14.57
C LYS A 425 13.35 -58.60 -14.55
N ILE A 426 14.40 -58.45 -13.74
CA ILE A 426 15.20 -57.22 -13.67
C ILE A 426 15.82 -56.91 -15.04
N ARG A 427 16.51 -57.87 -15.65
CA ARG A 427 17.18 -57.71 -16.97
C ARG A 427 16.25 -57.29 -18.11
N LYS A 428 14.94 -57.53 -17.98
CA LYS A 428 13.94 -57.15 -18.99
C LYS A 428 13.45 -55.71 -18.88
N VAL A 429 13.50 -55.13 -17.69
CA VAL A 429 12.86 -53.84 -17.40
C VAL A 429 13.85 -52.77 -16.97
N ALA A 430 15.01 -53.16 -16.45
CA ALA A 430 16.03 -52.27 -15.90
C ALA A 430 17.36 -52.44 -16.64
N HIS A 431 18.19 -51.41 -16.58
CA HIS A 431 19.54 -51.39 -17.12
C HIS A 431 20.51 -52.00 -16.10
N VAL A 432 21.30 -52.97 -16.54
CA VAL A 432 22.30 -53.66 -15.73
C VAL A 432 23.53 -53.91 -16.59
N ASP A 433 24.68 -54.12 -15.95
CA ASP A 433 25.95 -54.39 -16.60
C ASP A 433 26.65 -55.62 -16.01
N THR A 434 27.93 -55.81 -16.37
CA THR A 434 28.77 -56.90 -15.85
C THR A 434 29.21 -56.69 -14.41
N THR A 435 29.09 -55.48 -13.86
CA THR A 435 29.45 -55.16 -12.47
C THR A 435 28.28 -55.32 -11.50
N THR A 436 27.06 -55.41 -12.02
CA THR A 436 25.84 -55.70 -11.26
C THR A 436 25.90 -57.12 -10.67
N LYS A 437 25.65 -57.26 -9.37
CA LYS A 437 25.75 -58.54 -8.65
C LYS A 437 24.35 -59.11 -8.39
N PHE A 438 24.10 -60.34 -8.81
CA PHE A 438 22.82 -61.05 -8.61
C PHE A 438 22.96 -62.22 -7.64
#